data_AF-A0A8S3I2A0-F1
#
_entry.id   AF-A0A8S3I2A0-F1
#
_cell.length_a   1.000
_cell.length_b   1.000
_cell.length_c   1.000
_cell.angle_alpha   90.00
_cell.angle_beta   90.00
_cell.angle_gamma   90.00
#
_symmetry.space_group_name_H-M   'P 1'
#
loop_
_entity.id
_entity.type
_entity.pdbx_description
1 polymer ?
#
loop_
_entity_poly.entity_id
_entity_poly.type
_entity_poly.pdbx_seq_one_letter_code
_entity_poly.pdbx_strand_id
1 'polypeptide(L)' 'MCGIFGYLNYLVKRDRRFIADILINGLHRLEYRGYDSSGIAFDGDDIEGSDKNQSSKSRRACIVVRQKGKVEELENVVRC' A
#
# COMPACT_ATOMS: atom_id res chain seq x y z
N MET A 1 -10.69 16.96 -4.34
CA MET A 1 -10.29 17.04 -2.91
C MET A 1 -9.30 15.92 -2.66
N CYS A 2 -8.42 16.00 -1.65
CA CYS A 2 -7.43 14.94 -1.39
C CYS A 2 -7.57 14.42 0.05
N GLY A 3 -7.28 13.14 0.25
CA GLY A 3 -7.28 12.48 1.56
C GLY A 3 -6.05 11.58 1.66
N ILE A 4 -5.32 11.66 2.76
CA ILE A 4 -4.15 10.83 3.02
C ILE A 4 -4.41 10.07 4.32
N PHE A 5 -4.16 8.76 4.28
CA PHE A 5 -4.19 7.89 5.44
C PHE A 5 -2.93 7.03 5.44
N GLY A 6 -2.34 6.82 6.62
CA GLY A 6 -1.13 6.04 6.78
C GLY A 6 -1.21 5.16 8.03
N TYR A 7 -0.71 3.94 7.91
CA TYR A 7 -0.61 2.98 9.01
C TYR A 7 0.86 2.62 9.21
N LEU A 8 1.31 2.66 10.47
CA LEU A 8 2.67 2.32 10.86
C LEU A 8 2.61 1.37 12.07
N ASN A 9 3.20 0.19 11.91
CA ASN A 9 3.40 -0.78 12.98
C ASN A 9 4.87 -0.80 13.42
N TYR A 10 5.12 -0.64 14.71
CA TYR A 10 6.47 -0.67 15.29
C TYR A 10 6.59 -1.83 16.27
N LEU A 11 7.58 -2.70 16.09
CA LEU A 11 7.83 -3.90 16.89
C LEU A 11 6.62 -4.86 17.01
N VAL A 12 5.66 -4.76 16.11
CA VAL A 12 4.49 -5.64 16.02
C VAL A 12 4.45 -6.26 14.63
N LYS A 13 4.64 -7.58 14.55
CA LYS A 13 4.49 -8.32 13.30
C LYS A 13 3.02 -8.29 12.89
N ARG A 14 2.77 -7.87 11.65
CA ARG A 14 1.45 -7.86 11.02
C ARG A 14 1.57 -8.46 9.65
N ASP A 15 0.54 -9.18 9.24
CA ASP A 15 0.45 -9.68 7.89
C ASP A 15 0.24 -8.52 6.90
N ARG A 16 0.75 -8.67 5.68
CA ARG A 16 0.61 -7.67 4.62
C ARG A 16 -0.86 -7.45 4.28
N ARG A 17 -1.67 -8.53 4.27
CA ARG A 17 -3.12 -8.45 4.04
C ARG A 17 -3.81 -7.58 5.09
N PHE A 18 -3.46 -7.76 6.36
CA PHE A 18 -3.97 -6.94 7.46
C PHE A 18 -3.61 -5.45 7.31
N ILE A 19 -2.38 -5.15 6.87
CA ILE A 19 -1.95 -3.78 6.59
C ILE A 19 -2.77 -3.18 5.44
N ALA A 20 -2.92 -3.93 4.33
CA ALA A 20 -3.71 -3.50 3.19
C ALA A 20 -5.18 -3.23 3.55
N ASP A 21 -5.81 -4.12 4.33
CA ASP A 21 -7.18 -3.95 4.81
C ASP A 21 -7.34 -2.69 5.67
N ILE A 22 -6.37 -2.38 6.54
CA ILE A 22 -6.39 -1.13 7.34
C ILE A 22 -6.31 0.10 6.42
N LEU A 23 -5.40 0.09 5.45
CA LEU A 23 -5.22 1.20 4.52
C LEU A 23 -6.51 1.46 3.71
N ILE A 24 -7.12 0.41 3.16
CA ILE A 24 -8.37 0.49 2.39
C ILE A 24 -9.52 1.01 3.25
N ASN A 25 -9.70 0.45 4.45
CA ASN A 25 -10.72 0.93 5.40
C ASN A 25 -10.52 2.41 5.79
N GLY A 26 -9.27 2.85 5.91
CA GLY A 26 -8.94 4.26 6.11
C GLY A 26 -9.38 5.14 4.94
N LEU A 27 -9.18 4.68 3.70
CA LEU A 27 -9.61 5.39 2.49
C LEU A 27 -11.14 5.48 2.37
N HIS A 28 -11.88 4.41 2.69
CA HIS A 28 -13.34 4.46 2.72
C HIS A 28 -13.89 5.53 3.67
N ARG A 29 -13.26 5.72 4.84
CA ARG A 29 -13.64 6.78 5.78
C ARG A 29 -13.40 8.18 5.24
N LEU A 30 -12.55 8.31 4.24
CA LEU A 30 -12.24 9.57 3.58
C LEU A 30 -13.09 9.77 2.31
N GLU A 31 -13.81 8.76 1.83
CA GLU A 31 -14.54 8.75 0.55
C GLU A 31 -15.61 9.84 0.44
N TYR A 32 -16.17 10.30 1.57
CA TYR A 32 -17.10 11.44 1.61
C TYR A 32 -16.56 12.74 1.01
N ARG A 33 -15.24 12.91 0.92
CA ARG A 33 -14.61 14.10 0.33
C ARG A 33 -14.60 14.10 -1.20
N GLY A 34 -14.84 12.96 -1.83
CA GLY A 34 -14.81 12.78 -3.27
C GLY A 34 -13.40 12.75 -3.86
N TYR A 35 -13.12 11.69 -4.62
CA TYR A 35 -11.87 11.46 -5.35
C TYR A 35 -12.17 10.92 -6.75
N ASP A 36 -11.30 11.23 -7.70
CA ASP A 36 -11.29 10.69 -9.06
C ASP A 36 -10.40 9.44 -9.19
N SER A 37 -9.51 9.23 -8.22
CA SER A 37 -8.61 8.08 -8.14
C SER A 37 -8.17 7.82 -6.70
N SER A 38 -7.70 6.59 -6.45
CA SER A 38 -7.14 6.18 -5.16
C SER A 38 -5.93 5.26 -5.36
N GLY A 39 -5.11 5.12 -4.32
CA GLY A 39 -3.97 4.22 -4.35
C GLY A 39 -3.38 3.97 -2.98
N ILE A 40 -2.68 2.84 -2.85
CA ILE A 40 -1.95 2.45 -1.65
C ILE A 40 -0.52 2.02 -2.02
N ALA A 41 0.38 2.16 -1.06
CA ALA A 41 1.75 1.72 -1.18
C ALA A 41 2.12 0.92 0.06
N PHE A 42 2.78 -0.22 -0.11
CA PHE A 42 3.24 -1.08 0.97
C PHE A 42 4.52 -1.83 0.58
N ASP A 43 5.24 -2.33 1.57
CA ASP A 43 6.47 -3.07 1.35
C ASP A 43 6.20 -4.40 0.62
N GLY A 44 6.86 -4.59 -0.51
CA GLY A 44 6.94 -5.82 -1.28
C GLY A 44 8.01 -6.77 -0.78
N ASP A 45 8.15 -7.88 -1.49
CA ASP A 45 9.06 -8.94 -1.09
C ASP A 45 10.53 -8.53 -1.28
N ASP A 46 11.40 -9.16 -0.49
CA ASP A 46 12.83 -8.96 -0.62
C ASP A 46 13.26 -9.49 -2.00
N ILE A 47 13.84 -8.62 -2.84
CA ILE A 47 14.34 -9.02 -4.16
C ILE A 47 15.66 -9.77 -3.93
N GLU A 48 15.63 -11.10 -3.99
CA GLU A 48 16.85 -11.92 -3.94
C GLU A 48 17.48 -12.03 -5.35
N GLY A 49 18.51 -11.22 -5.60
CA GLY A 49 19.35 -11.23 -6.83
C GLY A 49 19.13 -9.97 -7.69
N SER A 50 20.14 -9.28 -8.23
CA SER A 50 21.37 -9.79 -8.83
C SER A 50 22.43 -8.69 -9.05
N ASP A 51 22.69 -7.80 -8.10
CA ASP A 51 23.83 -6.86 -8.23
C ASP A 51 24.73 -6.96 -6.99
N LYS A 52 25.80 -7.76 -7.13
CA LYS A 52 26.84 -7.96 -6.10
C LYS A 52 27.69 -6.71 -5.81
N ASN A 53 27.41 -5.57 -6.43
CA ASN A 53 28.20 -4.35 -6.31
C ASN A 53 27.31 -3.14 -6.04
N GLN A 54 26.87 -2.97 -4.80
CA GLN A 54 26.78 -1.68 -4.10
C GLN A 54 26.13 -1.88 -2.72
N SER A 55 26.98 -1.92 -1.69
CA SER A 55 26.75 -1.35 -0.36
C SER A 55 25.30 -1.28 0.17
N SER A 56 24.96 -2.29 0.99
CA SER A 56 24.32 -2.07 2.30
C SER A 56 23.03 -1.22 2.37
N LYS A 57 21.97 -1.66 1.69
CA LYS A 57 20.60 -1.54 2.21
C LYS A 57 19.73 -2.56 1.47
N SER A 58 19.16 -3.53 2.17
CA SER A 58 18.07 -4.34 1.62
C SER A 58 16.99 -3.37 1.14
N ARG A 59 16.91 -3.13 -0.18
CA ARG A 59 15.88 -2.29 -0.77
C ARG A 59 14.68 -3.21 -0.98
N ARG A 60 13.82 -3.29 0.02
CA ARG A 60 12.47 -3.85 -0.19
C ARG A 60 11.81 -3.09 -1.31
N ALA A 61 11.33 -3.82 -2.31
CA ALA A 61 10.58 -3.22 -3.39
C ALA A 61 9.31 -2.60 -2.79
N CYS A 62 9.02 -1.32 -3.03
CA CYS A 62 7.72 -0.76 -2.65
C CYS A 62 6.71 -1.17 -3.73
N ILE A 63 5.64 -1.86 -3.34
CA ILE A 63 4.52 -2.17 -4.21
C ILE A 63 3.54 -1.01 -4.13
N VAL A 64 3.24 -0.41 -5.28
CA VAL A 64 2.29 0.70 -5.41
C VAL A 64 1.14 0.26 -6.29
N VAL A 65 -0.08 0.30 -5.75
CA VAL A 65 -1.32 0.00 -6.47
C VAL A 65 -2.11 1.29 -6.61
N ARG A 66 -2.55 1.59 -7.84
CA ARG A 66 -3.32 2.79 -8.17
C ARG A 66 -4.52 2.39 -9.02
N GLN A 67 -5.68 2.98 -8.72
CA GLN A 67 -6.91 2.71 -9.43
C GLN A 67 -7.69 4.01 -9.64
N LYS A 68 -8.29 4.16 -10.82
CA LYS A 68 -9.23 5.25 -11.09
C LYS A 68 -10.63 4.86 -10.60
N GLY A 69 -11.36 5.85 -10.09
CA GLY A 69 -12.71 5.69 -9.56
C GLY A 69 -12.76 5.52 -8.05
N LYS A 70 -13.74 4.77 -7.56
CA LYS A 70 -14.06 4.58 -6.14
C LYS A 70 -13.05 3.68 -5.43
N VAL A 71 -13.03 3.74 -4.10
CA VAL A 71 -12.12 2.93 -3.28
C VAL A 71 -12.40 1.42 -3.44
N GLU A 72 -13.64 1.04 -3.71
CA GLU A 72 -14.06 -0.35 -3.96
C GLU A 72 -13.33 -0.99 -5.16
N GLU A 73 -13.07 -0.23 -6.22
CA GLU A 73 -12.32 -0.74 -7.38
C GLU A 73 -10.85 -1.01 -7.02
N LEU A 74 -10.26 -0.17 -6.17
CA LEU A 74 -8.92 -0.41 -5.64
C LEU A 74 -8.89 -1.66 -4.76
N GLU A 75 -9.89 -1.85 -3.92
CA GLU A 75 -10.01 -3.03 -3.05
C GLU A 75 -10.04 -4.33 -3.86
N ASN A 76 -10.81 -4.37 -4.94
CA ASN A 76 -10.85 -5.52 -5.84
C ASN A 76 -9.47 -5.83 -6.42
N VAL A 77 -8.71 -4.81 -6.86
CA VAL A 77 -7.35 -5.01 -7.40
C VAL A 77 -6.39 -5.54 -6.35
N VAL A 78 -6.50 -5.09 -5.10
CA VAL A 78 -5.60 -5.48 -3.99
C VAL A 78 -5.93 -6.88 -3.46
N ARG A 79 -7.18 -7.33 -3.59
CA ARG A 79 -7.63 -8.66 -3.13
C ARG A 79 -7.51 -9.77 -4.17
N CYS A 80 -7.32 -9.43 -5.45
CA CYS A 80 -7.12 -10.38 -6.56
C CYS A 80 -5.79 -11.14 -6.49
#